data_AF-A0A0B6Z4G1-F1
#
_entry.id   AF-A0A0B6Z4G1-F1
#
_cell.length_a   1.000
_cell.length_b   1.000
_cell.length_c   1.000
_cell.angle_alpha   90.00
_cell.angle_beta   90.00
_cell.angle_gamma   90.00
#
_symmetry.space_group_name_H-M   'P 1'
#
loop_
_entity.id
_entity.type
_entity.pdbx_description
1 polymer ?
#
loop_
_entity_poly.entity_id
_entity_poly.type
_entity_poly.pdbx_seq_one_letter_code
_entity_poly.pdbx_strand_id
1 'polypeptide(L)'
;HTSTLEAYVTFRITTKTSRTEFDGTEFSVRRRYNDFLWIRQRLEEKHPTHLVPPLPEKHSLKRMDRFSTEFLRVRQAALQKFLTRLADHPVLSFDSCFQIFLTAKAWEFQAHKKQGSGFLSRVSDSLHNMSASYMMKNRPPEFATMHDYILMLSDKLGVMDRIAQRVTKE
;
A
#
# COMPACT_ATOMS: atom_id res chain seq x y z
N HIS A 1 -24.66 -17.25 17.29
CA HIS A 1 -23.73 -16.72 16.28
C HIS A 1 -22.33 -16.61 16.87
N THR A 2 -21.52 -17.66 16.73
CA THR A 2 -20.11 -17.67 17.14
C THR A 2 -19.27 -17.03 16.04
N SER A 3 -19.00 -15.74 16.17
CA SER A 3 -17.98 -15.04 15.37
C SER A 3 -16.63 -15.70 15.67
N THR A 4 -16.10 -16.50 14.74
CA THR A 4 -14.73 -16.99 14.80
C THR A 4 -13.79 -15.78 14.87
N LEU A 5 -13.13 -15.58 16.02
CA LEU A 5 -12.09 -14.58 16.19
C LEU A 5 -10.90 -14.96 15.29
N GLU A 6 -10.86 -14.42 14.07
CA GLU A 6 -9.70 -14.59 13.20
C GLU A 6 -8.48 -13.91 13.83
N ALA A 7 -7.48 -14.70 14.20
CA ALA A 7 -6.21 -14.19 14.69
C ALA A 7 -5.46 -13.39 13.60
N TYR A 8 -4.91 -12.23 13.97
CA TYR A 8 -4.16 -11.36 13.07
C TYR A 8 -2.85 -10.87 13.70
N VAL A 9 -1.88 -10.56 12.85
CA VAL A 9 -0.60 -9.99 13.25
C VAL A 9 -0.66 -8.47 13.16
N THR A 10 -0.07 -7.79 14.14
CA THR A 10 0.16 -6.35 14.13
C THR A 10 1.64 -6.03 14.08
N PHE A 11 1.98 -4.93 13.42
CA PHE A 11 3.32 -4.39 13.35
C PHE A 11 3.37 -3.14 14.22
N ARG A 12 4.43 -3.01 15.04
CA ARG A 12 4.72 -1.77 15.76
C ARG A 12 5.40 -0.82 14.79
N ILE A 13 4.83 0.37 14.64
CA ILE A 13 5.37 1.46 13.84
C ILE A 13 5.86 2.51 14.82
N THR A 14 7.14 2.87 14.70
CA THR A 14 7.74 3.96 15.45
C THR A 14 8.06 5.08 14.47
N THR A 15 7.47 6.23 14.68
CA THR A 15 7.63 7.41 13.82
C THR A 15 8.42 8.46 14.59
N LYS A 16 9.50 8.96 14.01
CA LYS A 16 10.24 10.10 14.53
C LYS A 16 10.16 11.24 13.53
N THR A 17 9.89 12.44 14.00
CA THR A 17 9.67 13.60 13.14
C THR A 17 10.10 14.88 13.84
N SER A 18 10.63 15.82 13.07
CA SER A 18 10.93 17.20 13.50
C SER A 18 9.90 18.20 12.96
N ARG A 19 8.85 17.72 12.30
CA ARG A 19 7.83 18.51 11.62
C ARG A 19 6.84 19.09 12.61
N THR A 20 6.57 20.39 12.51
CA THR A 20 5.72 21.14 13.44
C THR A 20 4.24 20.82 13.32
N GLU A 21 3.81 20.18 12.23
CA GLU A 21 2.43 19.74 12.04
C GLU A 21 2.07 18.52 12.91
N PHE A 22 3.07 17.89 13.54
CA PHE A 22 2.88 16.81 14.50
C PHE A 22 2.86 17.37 15.93
N ASP A 23 1.99 16.82 16.76
CA ASP A 23 1.83 17.16 18.19
C ASP A 23 2.95 16.60 19.10
N GLY A 24 3.92 15.90 18.50
CA GLY A 24 5.04 15.28 19.19
C GLY A 24 6.16 14.91 18.22
N THR A 25 7.33 14.62 18.77
CA THR A 25 8.53 14.27 18.00
C THR A 25 8.67 12.76 17.79
N GLU A 26 7.98 11.95 18.59
CA GLU A 26 8.02 10.49 18.51
C GLU A 26 6.66 9.87 18.80
N PHE A 27 6.25 8.92 17.97
CA PHE A 27 5.01 8.17 18.09
C PHE A 27 5.27 6.68 17.99
N SER A 28 4.50 5.88 18.74
CA SER A 28 4.54 4.42 18.65
C SER A 28 3.13 3.85 18.60
N VAL A 29 2.74 3.33 17.43
CA VAL A 29 1.41 2.76 17.20
C VAL A 29 1.50 1.32 16.71
N ARG A 30 0.40 0.57 16.82
CA ARG A 30 0.28 -0.77 16.23
C ARG A 30 -0.73 -0.73 15.08
N ARG A 31 -0.37 -1.34 13.95
CA ARG A 31 -1.22 -1.47 12.76
C ARG A 31 -1.18 -2.89 12.21
N ARG A 32 -2.32 -3.41 11.76
CA ARG A 32 -2.37 -4.68 11.03
C ARG A 32 -2.26 -4.44 9.52
N TYR A 33 -1.95 -5.48 8.75
CA TYR A 33 -1.83 -5.39 7.29
C TYR A 33 -3.04 -4.71 6.61
N ASN A 34 -4.27 -5.00 7.05
CA ASN A 34 -5.47 -4.36 6.48
C ASN A 34 -5.56 -2.85 6.75
N ASP A 35 -4.83 -2.32 7.73
CA ASP A 35 -4.75 -0.88 7.95
C ASP A 35 -3.81 -0.22 6.95
N PHE A 36 -2.77 -0.94 6.48
CA PHE A 36 -1.92 -0.48 5.37
C PHE A 36 -2.70 -0.44 4.06
N LEU A 37 -3.54 -1.44 3.79
CA LEU A 37 -4.45 -1.43 2.64
C LEU A 37 -5.36 -0.19 2.66
N TRP A 38 -5.90 0.13 3.83
CA TRP A 38 -6.75 1.30 4.00
C TRP A 38 -6.02 2.60 3.66
N ILE A 39 -4.81 2.83 4.19
CA ILE A 39 -4.10 4.09 3.89
C ILE A 39 -3.68 4.16 2.42
N ARG A 40 -3.25 3.05 1.81
CA ARG A 40 -2.95 3.02 0.38
C ARG A 40 -4.16 3.43 -0.46
N GLN A 41 -5.32 2.80 -0.22
CA GLN A 41 -6.55 3.13 -0.94
C GLN A 41 -6.94 4.60 -0.75
N ARG A 42 -6.82 5.11 0.48
CA ARG A 42 -7.18 6.51 0.77
C ARG A 42 -6.28 7.51 0.05
N LEU A 43 -4.99 7.21 -0.08
CA LEU A 43 -4.06 8.04 -0.84
C LEU A 43 -4.34 7.95 -2.35
N GLU A 44 -4.67 6.77 -2.88
CA GLU A 44 -5.04 6.59 -4.29
C GLU A 44 -6.32 7.36 -4.65
N GLU A 45 -7.34 7.33 -3.78
CA GLU A 45 -8.59 8.06 -3.96
C GLU A 45 -8.38 9.58 -3.89
N LYS A 46 -7.53 10.06 -2.96
CA LYS A 46 -7.34 11.49 -2.72
C LYS A 46 -6.31 12.13 -3.67
N HIS A 47 -5.37 11.34 -4.19
CA HIS A 47 -4.28 11.79 -5.05
C HIS A 47 -4.21 10.95 -6.34
N PRO A 48 -5.23 10.99 -7.22
CA PRO A 48 -5.34 10.08 -8.37
C PRO A 48 -4.23 10.25 -9.42
N THR A 49 -3.52 11.37 -9.40
CA THR A 49 -2.38 11.65 -10.29
C THR A 49 -1.03 11.22 -9.72
N HIS A 50 -0.98 10.79 -8.45
CA HIS A 50 0.26 10.41 -7.78
C HIS A 50 0.40 8.89 -7.68
N LEU A 51 1.64 8.41 -7.87
CA LEU A 51 1.94 7.00 -7.78
C LEU A 51 2.11 6.58 -6.31
N VAL A 52 1.06 5.99 -5.73
CA VAL A 52 1.14 5.43 -4.39
C VAL A 52 1.97 4.14 -4.41
N PRO A 53 2.99 3.97 -3.54
CA PRO A 53 3.83 2.78 -3.54
C PRO A 53 3.02 1.48 -3.35
N PRO A 54 3.40 0.38 -4.01
CA PRO A 54 2.69 -0.89 -3.84
C PRO A 54 2.96 -1.50 -2.46
N LEU A 55 1.97 -2.22 -1.94
CA LEU A 55 2.09 -3.03 -0.73
C LEU A 55 2.55 -4.46 -1.08
N PRO A 56 3.22 -5.17 -0.16
CA PRO A 56 3.51 -6.60 -0.36
C PRO A 56 2.21 -7.39 -0.48
N GLU A 57 2.25 -8.55 -1.12
CA GLU A 57 1.05 -9.37 -1.30
C GLU A 57 0.36 -9.75 0.01
N LYS A 58 -0.98 -9.83 -0.05
CA LYS A 58 -1.83 -10.19 1.09
C LYS A 58 -1.65 -11.65 1.51
N HIS A 59 -1.39 -12.54 0.57
CA HIS A 59 -1.21 -13.97 0.80
C HIS A 59 0.26 -14.33 0.95
N SER A 60 0.51 -15.56 1.39
CA SER A 60 1.86 -16.03 1.62
C SER A 60 2.69 -16.07 0.36
N LEU A 61 3.89 -15.49 0.43
CA LEU A 61 4.91 -15.67 -0.58
C LEU A 61 5.21 -17.17 -0.68
N LYS A 62 5.07 -17.73 -1.88
CA LYS A 62 5.61 -19.05 -2.27
C LYS A 62 5.35 -20.20 -1.25
N ARG A 63 4.10 -20.40 -0.79
CA ARG A 63 3.65 -21.46 0.15
C ARG A 63 4.11 -21.35 1.61
N MET A 64 4.60 -20.20 2.06
CA MET A 64 4.92 -20.01 3.49
C MET A 64 3.63 -19.89 4.33
N ASP A 65 3.68 -20.25 5.61
CA ASP A 65 2.53 -19.97 6.49
C ASP A 65 2.46 -18.46 6.80
N ARG A 66 1.24 -17.91 6.93
CA ARG A 66 1.01 -16.48 7.20
C ARG A 66 1.51 -16.02 8.57
N PHE A 67 1.77 -16.97 9.48
CA PHE A 67 2.38 -16.72 10.79
C PHE A 67 3.84 -17.17 10.86
N SER A 68 4.41 -17.70 9.76
CA SER A 68 5.83 -18.03 9.72
C SER A 68 6.69 -16.78 9.89
N THR A 69 7.77 -16.91 10.66
CA THR A 69 8.68 -15.82 10.98
C THR A 69 9.31 -15.21 9.72
N GLU A 70 9.70 -16.03 8.74
CA GLU A 70 10.30 -15.53 7.50
C GLU A 70 9.30 -14.72 6.67
N PHE A 71 8.04 -15.19 6.56
CA PHE A 71 7.01 -14.41 5.90
C PHE A 71 6.76 -13.06 6.59
N LEU A 72 6.69 -13.06 7.92
CA LEU A 72 6.51 -11.83 8.69
C LEU A 72 7.70 -10.88 8.54
N ARG A 73 8.93 -11.40 8.46
CA ARG A 73 10.15 -10.61 8.23
C ARG A 73 10.15 -9.95 6.85
N VAL A 74 9.85 -10.71 5.79
CA VAL A 74 9.76 -10.18 4.43
C VAL A 74 8.64 -9.14 4.32
N ARG A 75 7.47 -9.45 4.89
CA ARG A 75 6.35 -8.51 4.95
C ARG A 75 6.73 -7.23 5.71
N GLN A 76 7.34 -7.34 6.88
CA GLN A 76 7.77 -6.19 7.66
C GLN A 76 8.74 -5.30 6.87
N ALA A 77 9.73 -5.88 6.20
CA ALA A 77 10.66 -5.12 5.35
C ALA A 77 9.95 -4.38 4.21
N ALA A 78 8.99 -5.03 3.55
CA ALA A 78 8.21 -4.41 2.48
C ALA A 78 7.26 -3.31 3.00
N LEU A 79 6.63 -3.51 4.16
CA LEU A 79 5.80 -2.48 4.81
C LEU A 79 6.63 -1.29 5.26
N GLN A 80 7.85 -1.51 5.78
CA GLN A 80 8.78 -0.43 6.11
C GLN A 80 9.13 0.37 4.86
N LYS A 81 9.49 -0.30 3.76
CA LYS A 81 9.80 0.35 2.48
C LYS A 81 8.62 1.18 1.95
N PHE A 82 7.39 0.69 2.10
CA PHE A 82 6.17 1.43 1.76
C PHE A 82 6.06 2.73 2.58
N LEU A 83 6.20 2.66 3.91
CA LEU A 83 6.11 3.83 4.78
C LEU A 83 7.23 4.85 4.52
N THR A 84 8.47 4.39 4.34
CA THR A 84 9.60 5.26 4.01
C THR A 84 9.33 6.01 2.71
N ARG A 85 8.87 5.33 1.65
CA ARG A 85 8.52 5.99 0.38
C ARG A 85 7.39 7.01 0.52
N LEU A 86 6.39 6.75 1.36
CA LEU A 86 5.35 7.73 1.64
C LEU A 86 5.88 8.93 2.42
N ALA A 87 6.74 8.71 3.40
CA ALA A 87 7.36 9.76 4.21
C ALA A 87 8.31 10.66 3.38
N ASP A 88 9.02 10.08 2.41
CA ASP A 88 9.92 10.82 1.52
C ASP A 88 9.17 11.55 0.38
N HIS A 89 7.90 11.24 0.16
CA HIS A 89 7.13 11.83 -0.92
C HIS A 89 6.71 13.27 -0.57
N PRO A 90 6.96 14.26 -1.44
CA PRO A 90 6.74 15.69 -1.12
C PRO A 90 5.28 16.06 -0.87
N VAL A 91 4.33 15.36 -1.51
CA VAL A 91 2.88 15.56 -1.30
C VAL A 91 2.29 14.57 -0.30
N LEU A 92 2.41 13.26 -0.55
CA LEU A 92 1.76 12.22 0.28
C LEU A 92 2.18 12.25 1.76
N SER A 93 3.40 12.68 2.09
CA SER A 93 3.86 12.79 3.48
C SER A 93 3.11 13.84 4.30
N PHE A 94 2.49 14.83 3.64
CA PHE A 94 1.69 15.89 4.27
C PHE A 94 0.21 15.49 4.39
N ASP A 95 -0.18 14.31 3.90
CA ASP A 95 -1.57 13.90 3.91
C ASP A 95 -2.07 13.61 5.34
N SER A 96 -3.21 14.20 5.69
CA SER A 96 -3.82 14.01 7.02
C SER A 96 -4.16 12.55 7.32
N CYS A 97 -4.54 11.74 6.32
CA CYS A 97 -4.79 10.31 6.54
C CYS A 97 -3.49 9.58 6.87
N PHE A 98 -2.36 9.98 6.28
CA PHE A 98 -1.05 9.41 6.59
C PHE A 98 -0.59 9.80 8.00
N GLN A 99 -0.78 11.06 8.39
CA GLN A 99 -0.52 11.51 9.76
C GLN A 99 -1.34 10.70 10.78
N ILE A 100 -2.66 10.61 10.59
CA ILE A 100 -3.56 9.79 11.43
C ILE A 100 -3.10 8.32 11.47
N PHE A 101 -2.67 7.76 10.34
CA PHE A 101 -2.15 6.40 10.30
C PHE A 101 -0.91 6.24 11.19
N LEU A 102 -0.02 7.23 11.27
CA LEU A 102 1.22 7.18 12.05
C LEU A 102 1.03 7.51 13.53
N THR A 103 0.07 8.36 13.90
CA THR A 103 -0.04 8.93 15.26
C THR A 103 -1.25 8.44 16.06
N ALA A 104 -2.38 8.18 15.41
CA ALA A 104 -3.64 7.95 16.11
C ALA A 104 -3.64 6.65 16.94
N LYS A 105 -4.25 6.70 18.13
CA LYS A 105 -4.43 5.50 18.95
C LYS A 105 -5.39 4.53 18.26
N ALA A 106 -5.36 3.26 18.68
CA ALA A 106 -6.11 2.20 17.99
C ALA A 106 -7.61 2.52 17.84
N TRP A 107 -8.24 3.09 18.88
CA TRP A 107 -9.67 3.43 18.87
C TRP A 107 -9.99 4.64 17.98
N GLU A 108 -9.18 5.71 18.04
CA GLU A 108 -9.28 6.90 17.18
C GLU A 108 -9.15 6.51 15.71
N PHE A 109 -8.15 5.67 15.41
CA PHE A 109 -7.90 5.18 14.06
C PHE A 109 -9.12 4.43 13.49
N GLN A 110 -9.78 3.58 14.30
CA GLN A 110 -11.00 2.91 13.83
C GLN A 110 -12.16 3.87 13.56
N ALA A 111 -12.28 4.96 14.32
CA ALA A 111 -13.31 5.97 14.08
C ALA A 111 -13.09 6.66 12.71
N HIS A 112 -11.85 7.08 12.41
CA HIS A 112 -11.51 7.69 11.12
C HIS A 112 -11.74 6.76 9.92
N LYS A 113 -11.51 5.45 10.07
CA LYS A 113 -11.80 4.48 9.00
C LYS A 113 -13.29 4.43 8.62
N LYS A 114 -14.18 4.54 9.61
CA LYS A 114 -15.63 4.49 9.39
C LYS A 114 -16.14 5.75 8.68
N GLN A 115 -15.54 6.89 8.97
CA GLN A 115 -15.94 8.18 8.39
C GLN A 115 -15.66 8.27 6.88
N GLY A 116 -14.68 7.49 6.39
CA GLY A 116 -14.24 7.53 5.00
C GLY A 116 -14.67 6.38 4.09
N SER A 117 -15.11 5.26 4.65
CA SER A 117 -15.44 4.03 3.91
C SER A 117 -16.96 3.86 3.78
N GLY A 118 -17.64 4.85 3.20
CA GLY A 118 -19.06 4.73 2.84
C GLY A 118 -19.25 3.84 1.62
N PHE A 119 -20.36 3.11 1.55
CA PHE A 119 -20.80 2.28 0.42
C PHE A 119 -20.72 2.99 -0.95
N LEU A 120 -20.76 4.33 -0.95
CA LEU A 120 -20.63 5.20 -2.11
C LEU A 120 -19.26 5.11 -2.82
N SER A 121 -18.15 4.85 -2.11
CA SER A 121 -16.82 4.80 -2.79
C SER A 121 -16.71 3.59 -3.72
N ARG A 122 -17.23 2.42 -3.33
CA ARG A 122 -17.16 1.20 -4.15
C ARG A 122 -17.97 1.29 -5.45
N VAL A 123 -19.10 2.01 -5.40
CA VAL A 123 -19.94 2.25 -6.58
C VAL A 123 -19.26 3.28 -7.50
N SER A 124 -18.62 4.30 -6.93
CA SER A 124 -17.79 5.24 -7.66
C SER A 124 -16.61 4.55 -8.36
N ASP A 125 -15.89 3.66 -7.67
CA ASP A 125 -14.73 2.95 -8.23
C ASP A 125 -15.12 2.11 -9.47
N SER A 126 -16.26 1.43 -9.41
CA SER A 126 -16.79 0.66 -10.55
C SER A 126 -17.08 1.55 -11.77
N LEU A 127 -17.70 2.71 -11.55
CA LEU A 127 -18.00 3.68 -12.61
C LEU A 127 -16.72 4.36 -13.15
N HIS A 128 -15.75 4.63 -12.28
CA HIS A 128 -14.46 5.18 -12.67
C HIS A 128 -13.67 4.20 -13.55
N ASN A 129 -13.69 2.91 -13.22
CA ASN A 129 -13.01 1.88 -13.99
C ASN A 129 -13.65 1.68 -15.38
N MET A 130 -14.98 1.78 -15.46
CA MET A 130 -15.72 1.74 -16.74
C MET A 130 -15.45 2.96 -17.63
N SER A 131 -15.39 4.17 -17.04
CA SER A 131 -15.14 5.40 -17.80
C SER A 131 -13.68 5.56 -18.21
N ALA A 132 -12.73 5.09 -17.40
CA ALA A 132 -11.31 5.07 -17.75
C ALA A 132 -11.10 4.38 -19.11
N SER A 133 -11.73 3.21 -19.32
CA SER A 133 -11.66 2.44 -20.57
C SER A 133 -12.12 3.24 -21.80
N TYR A 134 -13.10 4.12 -21.65
CA TYR A 134 -13.58 5.00 -22.72
C TYR A 134 -12.65 6.21 -22.95
N MET A 135 -12.13 6.81 -21.87
CA MET A 135 -11.21 7.94 -21.95
C MET A 135 -9.82 7.57 -22.50
N MET A 136 -9.45 6.28 -22.54
CA MET A 136 -8.22 5.81 -23.18
C MET A 136 -8.25 5.82 -24.72
N LYS A 137 -9.40 6.09 -25.35
CA LYS A 137 -9.51 6.16 -26.82
C LYS A 137 -8.69 7.28 -27.46
N ASN A 138 -8.41 8.36 -26.73
CA ASN A 138 -7.59 9.49 -27.18
C ASN A 138 -6.23 9.54 -26.45
N ARG A 139 -5.65 8.38 -26.15
CA ARG A 139 -4.33 8.32 -25.50
C ARG A 139 -3.25 8.91 -26.42
N PRO A 140 -2.46 9.90 -25.97
CA PRO A 140 -1.35 10.41 -26.75
C PRO A 140 -0.33 9.32 -27.11
N PRO A 141 0.32 9.39 -28.29
CA PRO A 141 1.20 8.34 -28.78
C PRO A 141 2.38 8.06 -27.84
N GLU A 142 2.89 9.08 -27.14
CA GLU A 142 3.98 8.93 -26.17
C GLU A 142 3.63 7.95 -25.03
N PHE A 143 2.38 7.93 -24.57
CA PHE A 143 1.93 6.99 -23.54
C PHE A 143 1.73 5.58 -24.09
N ALA A 144 1.43 5.43 -25.39
CA ALA A 144 1.39 4.11 -26.03
C ALA A 144 2.81 3.52 -26.13
N THR A 145 3.78 4.30 -26.60
CA THR A 145 5.19 3.88 -26.64
C THR A 145 5.73 3.55 -25.25
N MET A 146 5.41 4.37 -24.25
CA MET A 146 5.80 4.11 -22.86
C MET A 146 5.20 2.80 -22.33
N HIS A 147 3.93 2.52 -22.66
CA HIS A 147 3.27 1.28 -22.29
C HIS A 147 3.98 0.05 -22.89
N ASP A 148 4.31 0.09 -24.18
CA ASP A 148 4.99 -1.02 -24.86
C ASP A 148 6.40 -1.24 -24.29
N TYR A 149 7.12 -0.16 -23.97
CA TYR A 149 8.39 -0.23 -23.26
C TYR A 149 8.26 -0.89 -21.89
N ILE A 150 7.26 -0.51 -21.09
CA ILE A 150 7.02 -1.10 -19.76
C ILE A 150 6.72 -2.59 -19.86
N LEU A 151 5.92 -3.01 -20.86
CA LEU A 151 5.64 -4.44 -21.08
C LEU A 151 6.92 -5.22 -21.42
N MET A 152 7.74 -4.69 -22.33
CA MET A 152 9.02 -5.31 -22.69
C MET A 152 9.97 -5.40 -21.49
N LEU A 153 10.06 -4.33 -20.69
CA LEU A 153 10.87 -4.30 -19.50
C LEU A 153 10.39 -5.35 -18.48
N SER A 154 9.08 -5.45 -18.27
CA SER A 154 8.48 -6.44 -17.37
C SER A 154 8.82 -7.87 -17.79
N ASP A 155 8.74 -8.19 -19.08
CA ASP A 155 9.10 -9.52 -19.59
C ASP A 155 10.59 -9.83 -19.35
N LYS A 156 11.47 -8.88 -19.69
CA LYS A 156 12.92 -9.02 -19.47
C LYS A 156 13.26 -9.22 -18.00
N LEU A 157 12.65 -8.45 -17.08
CA LEU A 157 12.82 -8.64 -15.64
C LEU A 157 12.33 -10.02 -15.19
N GLY A 158 11.22 -10.51 -15.76
CA GLY A 158 10.72 -11.86 -15.51
C GLY A 158 11.70 -12.95 -15.96
N VAL A 159 12.34 -12.79 -17.12
CA VAL A 159 13.40 -13.71 -17.58
C VAL A 159 14.58 -13.69 -16.61
N MET A 160 15.04 -12.51 -16.20
CA MET A 160 16.14 -12.36 -15.24
C MET A 160 15.85 -13.03 -13.89
N ASP A 161 14.65 -12.85 -13.34
CA ASP A 161 14.24 -13.51 -12.09
C ASP A 161 14.24 -15.04 -12.23
N ARG A 162 13.74 -15.58 -13.36
CA ARG A 162 13.79 -17.02 -13.63
C ARG A 162 15.21 -17.57 -13.68
N ILE A 163 16.15 -16.83 -14.27
CA ILE A 163 17.57 -17.22 -14.33
C ILE A 163 18.18 -17.16 -12.93
N ALA A 164 17.99 -16.07 -12.19
CA ALA A 164 18.51 -15.91 -10.83
C ALA A 164 18.04 -17.05 -9.90
N GLN A 165 16.76 -17.42 -9.98
CA GLN A 165 16.20 -18.53 -9.21
C GLN A 165 16.76 -19.91 -9.59
N ARG A 166 17.25 -20.09 -10.82
CA ARG A 166 17.95 -21.33 -11.22
C ARG A 166 19.35 -21.37 -10.60
N VAL A 167 20.11 -20.27 -10.70
CA VAL A 167 21.46 -20.15 -10.15
C VAL A 167 21.47 -20.35 -8.63
N THR A 168 20.48 -19.85 -7.89
CA THR A 168 20.42 -20.02 -6.42
C THR A 168 20.07 -21.45 -5.98
N LYS A 169 19.66 -22.33 -6.90
CA LYS A 169 19.35 -23.73 -6.61
C LYS A 169 20.50 -24.70 -6.94
N GLU A 170 21.50 -24.23 -7.66
CA GLU A 170 22.77 -24.91 -7.93
C GLU A 170 23.76 -24.62 -6.80
#